data_AF-A0A812S6V0-F1
#
_entry.id   AF-A0A812S6V0-F1
#
_cell.length_a   1.000
_cell.length_b   1.000
_cell.length_c   1.000
_cell.angle_alpha   90.00
_cell.angle_beta   90.00
_cell.angle_gamma   90.00
#
_symmetry.space_group_name_H-M   'P 1'
#
loop_
_entity.id
_entity.type
_entity.pdbx_description
1 polymer ?
#
loop_
_entity_poly.entity_id
_entity_poly.type
_entity_poly.pdbx_seq_one_letter_code
_entity_poly.pdbx_strand_id
1 'polypeptide(L)'
;MLLEFMPWRACRPTLVALQSAAANAQNQFNMDKSRLYVHSCKADRGPYSKRMKPVSKGQAHPYRRRQTHLTIRVREMTDEMMMKREEFA
;
A
#
# COMPACT_ATOMS: atom_id res chain seq x y z
N MET A 1 -2.53 -13.52 -2.56
CA MET A 1 -3.75 -13.67 -3.38
C MET A 1 -4.96 -12.85 -2.90
N LEU A 2 -5.08 -12.45 -1.63
CA LEU A 2 -6.27 -11.68 -1.17
C LEU A 2 -6.55 -10.39 -1.98
N LEU A 3 -5.52 -9.61 -2.30
CA LEU A 3 -5.67 -8.33 -3.02
C LEU A 3 -6.11 -8.47 -4.48
N GLU A 4 -5.90 -9.62 -5.12
CA GLU A 4 -6.28 -9.84 -6.53
C GLU A 4 -7.79 -10.04 -6.70
N PHE A 5 -8.44 -10.60 -5.68
CA PHE A 5 -9.87 -10.95 -5.73
C PHE A 5 -10.77 -9.92 -5.03
N MET A 6 -10.19 -8.91 -4.37
CA MET A 6 -10.97 -7.86 -3.72
C MET A 6 -11.60 -6.90 -4.75
N PRO A 7 -12.83 -6.42 -4.52
CA PRO A 7 -13.58 -5.61 -5.50
C PRO A 7 -13.10 -4.14 -5.60
N TRP A 8 -12.18 -3.71 -4.75
CA TRP A 8 -11.83 -2.30 -4.63
C TRP A 8 -10.76 -1.87 -5.65
N ARG A 9 -10.94 -0.69 -6.25
CA ARG A 9 -9.96 -0.10 -7.18
C ARG A 9 -8.57 0.11 -6.56
N ALA A 10 -8.52 0.30 -5.23
CA ALA A 10 -7.27 0.52 -4.50
C ALA A 10 -6.37 -0.73 -4.45
N CYS A 11 -6.91 -1.92 -4.70
CA CYS A 11 -6.13 -3.15 -4.58
C CYS A 11 -5.04 -3.28 -5.64
N ARG A 12 -5.32 -2.83 -6.87
CA ARG A 12 -4.35 -2.87 -7.98
C ARG A 12 -3.06 -2.08 -7.69
N PRO A 13 -3.10 -0.79 -7.31
CA PRO A 13 -1.86 -0.07 -6.97
C PRO A 13 -1.17 -0.63 -5.72
N THR A 14 -1.92 -1.09 -4.72
CA THR A 14 -1.34 -1.70 -3.52
C THR A 14 -0.61 -3.01 -3.83
N LEU A 15 -1.16 -3.83 -4.73
CA LEU A 15 -0.53 -5.08 -5.17
C LEU A 15 0.82 -4.83 -5.85
N VAL A 16 0.87 -3.87 -6.78
CA VAL A 16 2.12 -3.49 -7.46
C VAL A 16 3.14 -2.96 -6.47
N ALA A 17 2.72 -2.11 -5.53
CA ALA A 17 3.60 -1.58 -4.48
C ALA A 17 4.15 -2.70 -3.56
N LEU A 18 3.30 -3.67 -3.20
CA LEU A 18 3.71 -4.81 -2.37
C LEU A 18 4.71 -5.72 -3.09
N GLN A 19 4.46 -6.03 -4.36
CA GLN A 19 5.36 -6.82 -5.19
C GLN A 19 6.72 -6.12 -5.35
N SER A 20 6.71 -4.81 -5.59
CA SER A 20 7.94 -4.00 -5.64
C SER A 20 8.69 -4.00 -4.31
N ALA A 21 7.98 -3.86 -3.18
CA ALA A 21 8.61 -3.90 -1.85
C ALA A 21 9.29 -5.26 -1.58
N ALA A 22 8.63 -6.37 -1.92
CA ALA A 22 9.20 -7.71 -1.78
C ALA A 22 10.41 -7.93 -2.71
N ALA A 23 10.36 -7.43 -3.95
CA ALA A 23 11.48 -7.50 -4.88
C ALA A 23 12.68 -6.67 -4.39
N ASN A 24 12.45 -5.48 -3.86
CA ASN A 24 13.50 -4.62 -3.30
C ASN A 24 14.13 -5.25 -2.05
N ALA A 25 13.33 -5.86 -1.18
CA ALA A 25 13.82 -6.60 -0.01
C ALA A 25 14.74 -7.75 -0.42
N GLN A 26 14.36 -8.52 -1.45
CA GLN A 26 15.19 -9.60 -1.97
C GLN A 26 16.49 -9.07 -2.60
N ASN A 27 16.40 -8.07 -3.48
CA ASN A 27 17.55 -7.64 -4.29
C ASN A 27 18.57 -6.79 -3.52
N GLN A 28 18.10 -5.91 -2.63
CA GLN A 28 18.98 -4.96 -1.94
C GLN A 28 19.47 -5.49 -0.58
N PHE A 29 18.65 -6.31 0.08
CA PHE A 29 18.92 -6.77 1.45
C PHE A 29 19.08 -8.30 1.55
N ASN A 30 19.05 -9.03 0.42
CA ASN A 30 19.13 -10.50 0.37
C ASN A 30 18.15 -11.21 1.31
N MET A 31 16.99 -10.61 1.55
CA MET A 31 15.97 -11.16 2.44
C MET A 31 15.21 -12.30 1.75
N ASP A 32 14.81 -13.32 2.52
CA ASP A 32 14.01 -14.43 1.98
C ASP A 32 12.53 -14.05 1.90
N LYS A 33 11.96 -14.16 0.68
CA LYS A 33 10.54 -13.89 0.40
C LYS A 33 9.58 -14.71 1.26
N SER A 34 9.96 -15.92 1.65
CA SER A 34 9.09 -16.78 2.47
C SER A 34 8.91 -16.27 3.91
N ARG A 35 9.90 -15.52 4.41
CA ARG A 35 9.96 -15.00 5.79
C ARG A 35 9.51 -13.54 5.91
N LEU A 36 9.24 -12.87 4.79
CA LEU A 36 8.81 -11.47 4.79
C LEU A 36 7.36 -11.32 5.23
N TYR A 37 7.13 -10.36 6.12
CA TYR A 37 5.80 -9.89 6.48
C TYR A 37 5.70 -8.37 6.37
N VAL A 38 4.47 -7.87 6.25
CA VAL A 38 4.19 -6.43 6.21
C VAL A 38 4.24 -5.91 7.64
N HIS A 39 5.31 -5.19 8.00
CA HIS A 39 5.44 -4.58 9.32
C HIS A 39 4.53 -3.36 9.47
N SER A 40 4.50 -2.48 8.47
CA SER A 40 3.66 -1.28 8.52
C SER A 40 3.19 -0.88 7.13
N CYS A 41 1.93 -0.49 7.02
CA CYS A 41 1.36 0.09 5.82
C CYS A 41 0.68 1.42 6.19
N LYS A 42 1.07 2.51 5.55
CA LYS A 42 0.53 3.85 5.80
C LYS A 42 0.12 4.52 4.49
N ALA A 43 -1.02 5.22 4.54
CA ALA A 43 -1.55 6.00 3.43
C ALA A 43 -1.63 7.47 3.85
N ASP A 44 -0.60 8.23 3.52
CA ASP A 44 -0.48 9.64 3.89
C ASP A 44 -1.12 10.55 2.83
N ARG A 45 -1.45 11.77 3.25
CA ARG A 45 -2.02 12.79 2.38
C ARG A 45 -0.99 13.20 1.33
N GLY A 46 -1.36 13.08 0.05
CA GLY A 46 -0.59 13.61 -1.08
C GLY A 46 -1.04 15.00 -1.52
N PRO A 47 -0.41 15.56 -2.58
CA PRO A 47 -0.76 16.87 -3.10
C PRO A 47 -2.18 16.90 -3.67
N TYR A 48 -2.79 18.08 -3.64
CA TYR A 48 -4.15 18.30 -4.13
C TYR A 48 -4.14 19.14 -5.37
N SER A 49 -4.71 18.59 -6.45
CA SER A 49 -4.92 19.37 -7.67
C SER A 49 -6.25 20.11 -7.59
N LYS A 50 -6.19 21.44 -7.64
CA LYS A 50 -7.37 22.31 -7.68
C LYS A 50 -7.93 22.32 -9.11
N ARG A 51 -9.24 22.15 -9.24
CA ARG A 51 -10.01 22.26 -10.48
C ARG A 51 -11.29 23.02 -10.18
N MET A 52 -11.87 23.64 -11.19
CA MET A 52 -13.19 24.27 -11.07
C MET A 52 -14.21 23.39 -11.79
N LYS A 53 -15.36 23.16 -11.17
CA LYS A 53 -16.50 22.48 -11.80
C LYS A 53 -17.56 23.55 -12.12
N PRO A 54 -17.99 23.70 -13.39
CA PRO A 54 -19.08 24.62 -13.72
C PRO A 54 -20.41 24.10 -13.16
N VAL A 55 -21.26 25.02 -12.73
CA VAL A 55 -22.55 24.76 -12.07
C VAL A 55 -23.61 25.72 -12.65
N SER A 56 -24.86 25.60 -12.21
CA SER A 56 -25.98 26.45 -12.62
C SER A 56 -25.72 27.95 -12.40
N LYS A 57 -26.42 28.80 -13.15
CA LYS A 57 -26.38 30.26 -13.04
C LYS A 57 -24.97 30.86 -13.22
N GLY A 58 -24.13 30.24 -14.07
CA GLY A 58 -22.77 30.71 -14.33
C GLY A 58 -21.81 30.58 -13.15
N GLN A 59 -22.18 29.80 -12.13
CA GLN A 59 -21.34 29.61 -10.94
C GLN A 59 -20.28 28.54 -11.16
N ALA A 60 -19.18 28.65 -10.41
CA ALA A 60 -18.07 27.71 -10.49
C ALA A 60 -17.66 27.30 -9.07
N HIS A 61 -17.68 25.99 -8.78
CA HIS A 61 -17.32 25.45 -7.47
C HIS A 61 -15.95 24.76 -7.48
N PRO A 62 -15.17 24.92 -6.38
CA PRO A 62 -13.87 24.30 -6.28
C PRO A 62 -14.01 22.77 -6.11
N TYR A 63 -13.40 22.03 -7.02
CA TYR A 63 -13.21 20.58 -6.93
C TYR A 63 -11.73 20.27 -6.68
N ARG A 64 -11.45 19.42 -5.69
CA ARG A 64 -10.08 19.01 -5.35
C ARG A 64 -9.89 17.54 -5.71
N ARG A 65 -9.04 17.25 -6.70
CA ARG A 65 -8.57 15.87 -6.92
C ARG A 65 -7.53 15.54 -5.85
N ARG A 66 -7.89 14.64 -4.94
CA ARG A 66 -7.04 14.18 -3.85
C ARG A 66 -6.11 13.06 -4.33
N GLN A 67 -4.84 13.13 -3.95
CA GLN A 67 -3.86 12.07 -4.11
C GLN A 67 -3.35 11.63 -2.73
N THR A 68 -2.68 10.48 -2.69
CA THR A 68 -2.16 9.86 -1.47
C THR A 68 -0.77 9.31 -1.72
N HIS A 69 0.08 9.33 -0.71
CA HIS A 69 1.37 8.62 -0.71
C HIS A 69 1.20 7.30 0.05
N LEU A 70 1.49 6.18 -0.62
CA LEU A 70 1.43 4.85 -0.03
C LEU A 70 2.83 4.42 0.39
N THR A 71 3.01 4.13 1.68
CA THR A 71 4.26 3.62 2.24
C THR A 71 4.05 2.22 2.79
N ILE A 72 4.74 1.24 2.21
CA ILE A 72 4.74 -0.16 2.68
C ILE A 72 6.14 -0.48 3.20
N ARG A 73 6.21 -0.98 4.45
CA ARG A 73 7.45 -1.49 5.04
C ARG A 73 7.31 -2.97 5.30
N VAL A 74 8.28 -3.73 4.81
CA VAL A 74 8.41 -5.17 5.02
C VAL A 74 9.57 -5.43 5.98
N ARG A 75 9.46 -6.51 6.75
CA ARG A 75 10.54 -7.02 7.62
C ARG A 75 10.56 -8.54 7.55
N GLU A 76 11.71 -9.11 7.86
CA GLU A 76 11.81 -10.55 8.10
C GLU A 76 11.27 -10.90 9.47
N MET A 77 10.57 -12.04 9.52
CA MET A 77 10.15 -12.65 10.76
C MET A 77 11.37 -13.29 11.41
N THR A 78 11.66 -12.93 12.67
CA THR A 78 12.72 -13.57 13.44
C THR A 78 12.30 -14.99 13.82
N ASP A 79 13.28 -15.87 14.05
CA ASP A 79 13.03 -17.28 14.34
C ASP A 79 12.15 -17.47 15.61
N GLU A 80 12.29 -16.59 16.59
CA GLU A 80 11.41 -16.55 17.79
C GLU A 80 9.93 -16.32 17.45
N MET A 81 9.65 -15.48 16.46
CA MET A 81 8.29 -15.19 16.03
C MET A 81 7.70 -16.37 15.24
N MET A 82 8.55 -17.14 14.55
CA MET A 82 8.14 -18.36 13.82
C MET A 82 7.76 -19.47 14.78
N MET A 83 8.55 -19.72 15.84
CA MET A 83 8.22 -20.71 16.87
C MET A 83 6.89 -20.40 17.55
N LYS A 84 6.65 -19.13 17.92
CA LYS A 84 5.35 -18.71 18.46
C LYS A 84 4.21 -18.97 17.48
N ARG A 85 4.42 -18.72 16.18
CA ARG A 85 3.38 -18.97 15.18
C ARG A 85 3.01 -20.44 15.06
N GLU A 86 3.96 -21.35 15.24
CA GLU A 86 3.72 -22.81 15.23
C GLU A 86 3.03 -23.29 16.52
N GLU A 87 3.34 -22.69 17.68
CA GLU A 87 2.67 -23.03 18.94
C GLU A 87 1.18 -22.62 18.98
N PHE A 88 0.78 -21.60 18.22
CA PHE A 88 -0.60 -21.10 18.18
C PHE A 88 -1.41 -21.58 16.95
N ALA A 89 -0.83 -22.38 16.06
CA ALA A 89 -1.47 -22.92 14.86
C ALA A 89 -2.04 -24.33 15.14
#